data_AF-A0A2R6KEY3-F1
#
_entry.id   AF-A0A2R6KEY3-F1
#
_cell.length_a   1.000
_cell.length_b   1.000
_cell.length_c   1.000
_cell.angle_alpha   90.00
_cell.angle_beta   90.00
_cell.angle_gamma   90.00
#
_symmetry.space_group_name_H-M   'P 1'
#
loop_
_entity.id
_entity.type
_entity.pdbx_description
1 polymer ?
#
loop_
_entity_poly.entity_id
_entity_poly.type
_entity_poly.pdbx_seq_one_letter_code
_entity_poly.pdbx_strand_id
1 'polypeptide(L)'
;MTDATGPTAARPFDASVDRIRGPSVETVRGALGDGDPFPGTVGFGGAVDGELVRDVLGRVPVFTERDDPTAWSFDPAALSDPDPVPAGHVRSAAGDQRVWSLPDPEPETDDRVAVRAVREAVDGALADTATDELAVAFSGGVDSAALAARLDAPLYVVGFPESHDVEAARTAAAKLGRDLEVVELAHEDIERAVPEVVAATGRTNAMDVSIALALYLVAERAAADGFDRLAVGQGADELFGGYAKVARAPEDERVAANTVRDARREVVETLPHQLERDVTTLRAAGVEPVAPLLDDRVVESALSLPGDLLVTDRGERKWALRLAVRERVPDPVAFREKKAVQYGSLVSRELDRLARQAGYKRRMEHHVDQYVASLT
;
A
#
# COMPACT_ATOMS: atom_id res chain seq x y z
N MET A 1 -13.40 -30.49 0.39
CA MET A 1 -12.25 -31.09 -0.30
C MET A 1 -11.27 -29.98 -0.53
N THR A 2 -10.18 -30.02 0.22
CA THR A 2 -9.06 -29.08 0.28
C THR A 2 -8.34 -29.01 -1.06
N ASP A 3 -8.14 -27.81 -1.60
CA ASP A 3 -7.14 -27.56 -2.64
C ASP A 3 -6.10 -26.62 -2.05
N ALA A 4 -4.94 -27.19 -1.75
CA ALA A 4 -3.79 -26.52 -1.17
C ALA A 4 -2.71 -26.37 -2.25
N THR A 5 -2.31 -25.12 -2.45
CA THR A 5 -0.94 -24.64 -2.67
C THR A 5 -0.02 -25.41 -3.63
N GLY A 6 0.16 -24.80 -4.81
CA GLY A 6 1.33 -24.91 -5.69
C GLY A 6 1.34 -23.72 -6.66
N PRO A 7 2.50 -23.30 -7.21
CA PRO A 7 2.56 -22.22 -8.18
C PRO A 7 1.70 -22.60 -9.39
N THR A 8 0.64 -21.84 -9.61
CA THR A 8 -0.25 -22.00 -10.75
C THR A 8 0.57 -21.80 -12.01
N ALA A 9 0.91 -22.88 -12.70
CA ALA A 9 1.44 -22.81 -14.06
C ALA A 9 0.56 -21.87 -14.89
N ALA A 10 1.17 -21.00 -15.70
CA ALA A 10 0.48 -20.14 -16.67
C ALA A 10 -0.45 -21.02 -17.50
N ARG A 11 -1.73 -21.08 -17.13
CA ARG A 11 -2.75 -21.72 -17.94
C ARG A 11 -3.27 -20.63 -18.87
N PRO A 12 -3.26 -20.83 -20.19
CA PRO A 12 -3.98 -19.93 -21.08
C PRO A 12 -5.42 -19.86 -20.60
N PHE A 13 -5.91 -18.66 -20.29
CA PHE A 13 -7.24 -18.48 -19.71
C PHE A 13 -8.23 -18.00 -20.76
N ASP A 14 -9.45 -18.49 -20.60
CA ASP A 14 -10.63 -18.10 -21.35
C ASP A 14 -11.35 -17.02 -20.53
N ALA A 15 -11.22 -15.76 -20.93
CA ALA A 15 -11.90 -14.63 -20.26
C ALA A 15 -13.44 -14.75 -20.24
N SER A 16 -14.02 -15.79 -20.86
CA SER A 16 -15.44 -16.13 -20.75
C SER A 16 -15.91 -16.45 -19.33
N VAL A 17 -15.00 -16.72 -18.37
CA VAL A 17 -15.35 -16.98 -16.97
C VAL A 17 -15.01 -15.77 -16.12
N ASP A 18 -16.04 -15.15 -15.55
CA ASP A 18 -15.89 -14.06 -14.59
C ASP A 18 -15.08 -14.52 -13.36
N ARG A 19 -14.04 -13.75 -13.03
CA ARG A 19 -13.19 -13.99 -11.86
C ARG A 19 -12.63 -12.68 -11.35
N ILE A 20 -13.19 -12.21 -10.24
CA ILE A 20 -12.80 -10.95 -9.59
C ILE A 20 -12.22 -11.21 -8.21
N ARG A 21 -11.18 -10.46 -7.85
CA ARG A 21 -10.83 -10.21 -6.44
C ARG A 21 -11.40 -8.85 -6.08
N GLY A 22 -12.19 -8.79 -5.00
CA GLY A 22 -12.91 -7.59 -4.56
C GLY A 22 -14.40 -7.87 -4.37
N PRO A 23 -15.30 -6.97 -4.83
CA PRO A 23 -16.75 -7.11 -4.70
C PRO A 23 -17.32 -8.17 -5.66
N SER A 24 -18.65 -8.30 -5.70
CA SER A 24 -19.28 -9.18 -6.68
C SER A 24 -19.13 -8.65 -8.11
N VAL A 25 -19.26 -9.56 -9.09
CA VAL A 25 -19.19 -9.20 -10.52
C VAL A 25 -20.29 -8.22 -10.89
N GLU A 26 -21.48 -8.33 -10.28
CA GLU A 26 -22.59 -7.39 -10.48
C GLU A 26 -22.24 -5.97 -10.05
N THR A 27 -21.53 -5.80 -8.94
CA THR A 27 -21.02 -4.49 -8.50
C THR A 27 -20.07 -3.90 -9.54
N VAL A 28 -19.14 -4.71 -10.07
CA VAL A 28 -18.19 -4.26 -11.10
C VAL A 28 -18.91 -3.90 -12.40
N ARG A 29 -19.88 -4.70 -12.84
CA ARG A 29 -20.72 -4.39 -14.01
C ARG A 29 -21.51 -3.10 -13.82
N GLY A 30 -22.07 -2.87 -12.63
CA GLY A 30 -22.74 -1.62 -12.28
C GLY A 30 -21.79 -0.42 -12.40
N ALA A 31 -20.60 -0.53 -11.78
CA ALA A 31 -19.57 0.51 -11.85
C ALA A 31 -19.14 0.83 -13.29
N LEU A 32 -18.99 -0.20 -14.14
CA LEU A 32 -18.67 -0.03 -15.56
C LEU A 32 -19.81 0.64 -16.33
N GLY A 33 -21.06 0.22 -16.09
CA GLY A 33 -22.24 0.76 -16.76
C GLY A 33 -22.53 2.21 -16.39
N ASP A 34 -22.35 2.57 -15.11
CA ASP A 34 -22.59 3.91 -14.58
C ASP A 34 -21.37 4.83 -14.74
N GLY A 35 -20.20 4.29 -15.09
CA GLY A 35 -18.94 5.03 -15.12
C GLY A 35 -18.47 5.47 -13.73
N ASP A 36 -18.89 4.76 -12.69
CA ASP A 36 -18.61 5.08 -11.28
C ASP A 36 -17.22 4.56 -10.88
N PRO A 37 -16.24 5.44 -10.61
CA PRO A 37 -14.91 5.04 -10.18
C PRO A 37 -14.86 4.50 -8.74
N PHE A 38 -15.92 4.73 -7.94
CA PHE A 38 -15.97 4.48 -6.50
C PHE A 38 -17.28 3.79 -6.06
N PRO A 39 -17.52 2.53 -6.48
CA PRO A 39 -18.76 1.80 -6.18
C PRO A 39 -18.91 1.35 -4.71
N GLY A 40 -18.18 1.97 -3.76
CA GLY A 40 -18.26 1.68 -2.33
C GLY A 40 -17.49 0.43 -1.89
N THR A 41 -16.29 0.23 -2.44
CA THR A 41 -15.48 -0.98 -2.29
C THR A 41 -14.09 -0.68 -1.74
N VAL A 42 -13.33 -1.72 -1.41
CA VAL A 42 -11.89 -1.65 -1.05
C VAL A 42 -10.96 -1.89 -2.25
N GLY A 43 -11.49 -1.73 -3.47
CA GLY A 43 -10.77 -1.96 -4.72
C GLY A 43 -11.02 -3.35 -5.32
N PHE A 44 -10.72 -3.46 -6.61
CA PHE A 44 -11.04 -4.67 -7.37
C PHE A 44 -10.22 -4.82 -8.64
N GLY A 45 -10.10 -6.07 -9.07
CA GLY A 45 -9.52 -6.40 -10.36
C GLY A 45 -9.72 -7.86 -10.72
N GLY A 46 -9.74 -8.14 -12.03
CA GLY A 46 -9.90 -9.50 -12.57
C GLY A 46 -10.63 -9.50 -13.90
N ALA A 47 -11.24 -10.63 -14.26
CA ALA A 47 -11.99 -10.80 -15.50
C ALA A 47 -13.51 -10.59 -15.28
N VAL A 48 -14.14 -9.80 -16.14
CA VAL A 48 -15.59 -9.60 -16.25
C VAL A 48 -15.98 -9.55 -17.71
N ASP A 49 -16.97 -10.34 -18.12
CA ASP A 49 -17.58 -10.30 -19.47
C ASP A 49 -16.57 -10.43 -20.63
N GLY A 50 -15.50 -11.21 -20.46
CA GLY A 50 -14.48 -11.39 -21.50
C GLY A 50 -13.33 -10.38 -21.47
N GLU A 51 -13.33 -9.43 -20.53
CA GLU A 51 -12.32 -8.38 -20.44
C GLU A 51 -11.69 -8.34 -19.04
N LEU A 52 -10.44 -7.87 -18.96
CA LEU A 52 -9.79 -7.64 -17.67
C LEU A 52 -10.03 -6.22 -17.21
N VAL A 53 -10.43 -6.05 -15.96
CA VAL A 53 -10.76 -4.77 -15.36
C VAL A 53 -9.91 -4.54 -14.13
N ARG A 54 -9.49 -3.29 -13.91
CA ARG A 54 -8.77 -2.86 -12.71
C ARG A 54 -9.32 -1.52 -12.23
N ASP A 55 -9.60 -1.41 -10.94
CA ASP A 55 -10.16 -0.20 -10.34
C ASP A 55 -9.26 1.04 -10.53
N VAL A 56 -9.82 2.23 -10.32
CA VAL A 56 -9.16 3.52 -10.59
C VAL A 56 -7.84 3.76 -9.85
N LEU A 57 -7.64 3.11 -8.69
CA LEU A 57 -6.39 3.20 -7.92
C LEU A 57 -5.47 1.99 -8.13
N GLY A 58 -5.93 0.98 -8.86
CA GLY A 58 -5.15 -0.24 -9.10
C GLY A 58 -4.89 -1.07 -7.85
N ARG A 59 -5.82 -1.10 -6.91
CA ARG A 59 -5.66 -1.76 -5.60
C ARG A 59 -5.48 -3.26 -5.69
N VAL A 60 -6.07 -3.89 -6.71
CA VAL A 60 -5.82 -5.28 -7.06
C VAL A 60 -4.96 -5.34 -8.31
N PRO A 61 -3.69 -5.77 -8.23
CA PRO A 61 -2.86 -5.99 -9.41
C PRO A 61 -3.40 -7.16 -10.24
N VAL A 62 -3.41 -6.97 -11.55
CA VAL A 62 -3.78 -7.95 -12.57
C VAL A 62 -2.75 -7.82 -13.68
N PHE A 63 -2.21 -8.95 -14.14
CA PHE A 63 -1.14 -8.99 -15.13
C PHE A 63 -1.57 -9.86 -16.31
N THR A 64 -1.16 -9.48 -17.51
CA THR A 64 -1.21 -10.34 -18.69
C THR A 64 0.18 -10.70 -19.17
N GLU A 65 0.31 -11.69 -20.05
CA GLU A 65 1.54 -11.84 -20.84
C GLU A 65 1.64 -10.66 -21.82
N ARG A 66 2.82 -10.02 -21.93
CA ARG A 66 3.00 -8.80 -22.75
C ARG A 66 2.58 -9.00 -24.20
N ASP A 67 2.91 -10.16 -24.76
CA ASP A 67 2.63 -10.51 -26.15
C ASP A 67 1.32 -11.30 -26.34
N ASP A 68 0.63 -11.64 -25.25
CA ASP A 68 -0.66 -12.35 -25.26
C ASP A 68 -1.57 -11.85 -24.12
N PRO A 69 -2.41 -10.83 -24.37
CA PRO A 69 -3.32 -10.28 -23.35
C PRO A 69 -4.40 -11.26 -22.88
N THR A 70 -4.52 -12.45 -23.51
CA THR A 70 -5.48 -13.49 -23.10
C THR A 70 -4.92 -14.40 -22.01
N ALA A 71 -3.60 -14.50 -21.87
CA ALA A 71 -2.95 -15.17 -20.75
C ALA A 71 -2.80 -14.17 -19.59
N TRP A 72 -3.41 -14.45 -18.43
CA TRP A 72 -3.40 -13.52 -17.31
C TRP A 72 -3.32 -14.20 -15.94
N SER A 73 -2.87 -13.43 -14.95
CA SER A 73 -2.71 -13.88 -13.57
C SER A 73 -2.81 -12.71 -12.59
N PHE A 74 -3.15 -13.01 -11.33
CA PHE A 74 -2.97 -12.08 -10.20
C PHE A 74 -1.54 -12.09 -9.65
N ASP A 75 -0.76 -13.11 -10.02
CA ASP A 75 0.63 -13.34 -9.63
C ASP A 75 1.52 -13.20 -10.88
N PRO A 76 2.41 -12.19 -10.94
CA PRO A 76 3.27 -11.98 -12.09
C PRO A 76 4.30 -13.11 -12.28
N ALA A 77 4.65 -13.86 -11.23
CA ALA A 77 5.58 -14.99 -11.33
C ALA A 77 4.98 -16.20 -12.08
N ALA A 78 3.66 -16.19 -12.31
CA ALA A 78 2.99 -17.17 -13.14
C ALA A 78 3.09 -16.85 -14.65
N LEU A 79 3.71 -15.73 -15.05
CA LEU A 79 3.82 -15.26 -16.44
C LEU A 79 5.31 -15.14 -16.83
N SER A 80 5.60 -15.13 -18.13
CA SER A 80 6.99 -15.06 -18.62
C SER A 80 7.49 -13.62 -18.73
N ASP A 81 6.69 -12.74 -19.33
CA ASP A 81 6.87 -11.29 -19.39
C ASP A 81 5.57 -10.61 -18.93
N PRO A 82 5.37 -10.45 -17.60
CA PRO A 82 4.16 -9.87 -17.04
C PRO A 82 4.02 -8.39 -17.43
N ASP A 83 2.86 -8.05 -17.98
CA ASP A 83 2.45 -6.68 -18.27
C ASP A 83 1.22 -6.32 -17.43
N PRO A 84 1.32 -5.35 -16.49
CA PRO A 84 0.22 -4.99 -15.61
C PRO A 84 -0.90 -4.30 -16.38
N VAL A 85 -2.15 -4.71 -16.13
CA VAL A 85 -3.34 -3.96 -16.58
C VAL A 85 -3.31 -2.58 -15.90
N PRO A 86 -3.40 -1.47 -16.65
CA PRO A 86 -3.36 -0.13 -16.05
C PRO A 86 -4.54 0.10 -15.10
N ALA A 87 -4.33 0.87 -14.03
CA ALA A 87 -5.41 1.26 -13.13
C ALA A 87 -6.47 2.10 -13.86
N GLY A 88 -7.75 1.89 -13.55
CA GLY A 88 -8.86 2.59 -14.18
C GLY A 88 -9.15 2.15 -15.62
N HIS A 89 -8.59 1.01 -16.06
CA HIS A 89 -8.73 0.51 -17.42
C HIS A 89 -9.43 -0.84 -17.49
N VAL A 90 -10.00 -1.07 -18.66
CA VAL A 90 -10.36 -2.39 -19.16
C VAL A 90 -9.33 -2.76 -20.24
N ARG A 91 -8.84 -4.01 -20.21
CA ARG A 91 -7.96 -4.59 -21.22
C ARG A 91 -8.70 -5.71 -21.94
N SER A 92 -8.73 -5.61 -23.26
CA SER A 92 -9.24 -6.65 -24.16
C SER A 92 -8.22 -7.00 -25.23
N ALA A 93 -8.56 -7.92 -26.14
CA ALA A 93 -7.73 -8.22 -27.30
C ALA A 93 -7.48 -7.01 -28.22
N ALA A 94 -8.30 -5.95 -28.12
CA ALA A 94 -8.13 -4.72 -28.88
C ALA A 94 -7.15 -3.72 -28.23
N GLY A 95 -6.73 -3.98 -26.98
CA GLY A 95 -5.86 -3.12 -26.19
C GLY A 95 -6.54 -2.54 -24.95
N ASP A 96 -5.93 -1.49 -24.41
CA ASP A 96 -6.36 -0.83 -23.17
C ASP A 96 -7.34 0.30 -23.45
N GLN A 97 -8.46 0.29 -22.75
CA GLN A 97 -9.43 1.38 -22.72
C GLN A 97 -9.55 1.92 -21.30
N ARG A 98 -9.33 3.22 -21.14
CA ARG A 98 -9.61 3.90 -19.86
C ARG A 98 -11.10 4.03 -19.67
N VAL A 99 -11.60 3.50 -18.56
CA VAL A 99 -13.02 3.57 -18.18
C VAL A 99 -13.23 4.49 -16.97
N TRP A 100 -12.20 4.66 -16.13
CA TRP A 100 -12.24 5.54 -14.97
C TRP A 100 -10.99 6.42 -14.88
N SER A 101 -11.19 7.61 -14.31
CA SER A 101 -10.13 8.55 -13.93
C SER A 101 -10.36 8.98 -12.50
N LEU A 102 -9.28 9.33 -11.79
CA LEU A 102 -9.37 9.80 -10.41
C LEU A 102 -10.22 11.09 -10.35
N PRO A 103 -11.35 11.12 -9.62
CA PRO A 103 -12.18 12.31 -9.51
C PRO A 103 -11.42 13.53 -8.96
N ASP A 104 -11.86 14.71 -9.37
CA ASP A 104 -11.34 16.00 -8.89
C ASP A 104 -12.48 16.87 -8.38
N PRO A 105 -13.04 16.55 -7.20
CA PRO A 105 -14.12 17.34 -6.63
C PRO A 105 -13.62 18.73 -6.23
N GLU A 106 -14.53 19.69 -6.09
CA GLU A 106 -14.20 20.95 -5.41
C GLU A 106 -13.87 20.69 -3.93
N PRO A 107 -12.98 21.48 -3.31
CA PRO A 107 -12.63 21.28 -1.90
C PRO A 107 -13.82 21.65 -1.01
N GLU A 108 -14.03 20.88 0.05
CA GLU A 108 -14.99 21.22 1.10
C GLU A 108 -14.52 22.51 1.81
N THR A 109 -15.46 23.43 2.01
CA THR A 109 -15.21 24.77 2.54
C THR A 109 -15.41 24.87 4.05
N ASP A 110 -16.16 23.94 4.65
CA ASP A 110 -16.29 23.82 6.10
C ASP A 110 -15.38 22.71 6.64
N ASP A 111 -14.29 23.12 7.30
CA ASP A 111 -13.31 22.21 7.89
C ASP A 111 -13.94 21.16 8.83
N ARG A 112 -15.02 21.51 9.55
CA ARG A 112 -15.67 20.57 10.48
C ARG A 112 -16.46 19.51 9.73
N VAL A 113 -17.04 19.88 8.58
CA VAL A 113 -17.73 18.93 7.70
C VAL A 113 -16.69 18.01 7.06
N ALA A 114 -15.60 18.56 6.53
CA ALA A 114 -14.52 17.81 5.91
C ALA A 114 -13.91 16.77 6.87
N VAL A 115 -13.52 17.18 8.09
CA VAL A 115 -12.93 16.28 9.09
C VAL A 115 -13.94 15.23 9.56
N ARG A 116 -15.23 15.57 9.65
CA ARG A 116 -16.27 14.61 10.02
C ARG A 116 -16.46 13.56 8.93
N ALA A 117 -16.48 13.96 7.66
CA ALA A 117 -16.60 13.03 6.53
C ALA A 117 -15.43 12.03 6.53
N VAL A 118 -14.19 12.50 6.73
CA VAL A 118 -13.02 11.62 6.87
C VAL A 118 -13.18 10.65 8.04
N ARG A 119 -13.62 11.15 9.20
CA ARG A 119 -13.84 10.30 10.38
C ARG A 119 -14.88 9.20 10.11
N GLU A 120 -16.04 9.57 9.59
CA GLU A 120 -17.13 8.64 9.31
C GLU A 120 -16.69 7.59 8.27
N ALA A 121 -15.96 8.00 7.23
CA ALA A 121 -15.42 7.10 6.22
C ALA A 121 -14.38 6.13 6.80
N VAL A 122 -13.40 6.63 7.56
CA VAL A 122 -12.36 5.79 8.19
C VAL A 122 -12.99 4.82 9.20
N ASP A 123 -13.94 5.30 10.01
CA ASP A 123 -14.63 4.46 10.98
C ASP A 123 -15.47 3.37 10.33
N GLY A 124 -16.17 3.72 9.24
CA GLY A 124 -16.94 2.77 8.44
C GLY A 124 -16.04 1.70 7.82
N ALA A 125 -14.97 2.12 7.13
CA ALA A 125 -14.02 1.20 6.50
C ALA A 125 -13.36 0.24 7.52
N LEU A 126 -12.96 0.75 8.69
CA LEU A 126 -12.38 -0.08 9.75
C LEU A 126 -13.42 -0.97 10.43
N ALA A 127 -14.68 -0.56 10.54
CA ALA A 127 -15.76 -1.39 11.08
C ALA A 127 -16.16 -2.53 10.14
N ASP A 128 -16.09 -2.30 8.83
CA ASP A 128 -16.39 -3.30 7.79
C ASP A 128 -15.23 -4.27 7.55
N THR A 129 -14.05 -4.01 8.14
CA THR A 129 -12.88 -4.87 8.02
C THR A 129 -13.00 -6.09 8.93
N ALA A 130 -13.20 -7.28 8.35
CA ALA A 130 -13.17 -8.54 9.07
C ALA A 130 -11.79 -8.82 9.68
N THR A 131 -11.75 -9.22 10.95
CA THR A 131 -10.53 -9.44 11.74
C THR A 131 -10.12 -10.92 11.85
N ASP A 132 -10.88 -11.84 11.25
CA ASP A 132 -10.51 -13.25 11.17
C ASP A 132 -9.17 -13.41 10.44
N GLU A 133 -8.27 -14.19 11.05
CA GLU A 133 -6.92 -14.50 10.54
C GLU A 133 -6.13 -13.24 10.14
N LEU A 134 -6.42 -12.11 10.79
CA LEU A 134 -5.81 -10.81 10.53
C LEU A 134 -4.72 -10.49 11.54
N ALA A 135 -3.56 -10.04 11.05
CA ALA A 135 -2.55 -9.30 11.81
C ALA A 135 -2.50 -7.83 11.36
N VAL A 136 -1.90 -6.94 12.15
CA VAL A 136 -1.72 -5.52 11.79
C VAL A 136 -0.24 -5.17 11.74
N ALA A 137 0.23 -4.69 10.58
CA ALA A 137 1.55 -4.07 10.47
C ALA A 137 1.55 -2.72 11.22
N PHE A 138 2.18 -2.69 12.38
CA PHE A 138 2.09 -1.60 13.34
C PHE A 138 3.40 -0.84 13.50
N SER A 139 3.47 0.32 12.86
CA SER A 139 4.69 1.10 12.78
C SER A 139 4.76 2.23 13.85
N GLY A 140 3.71 2.37 14.67
CA GLY A 140 3.56 3.43 15.68
C GLY A 140 3.26 4.83 15.14
N GLY A 141 3.02 4.96 13.82
CA GLY A 141 2.53 6.19 13.20
C GLY A 141 1.00 6.31 13.26
N VAL A 142 0.46 7.50 12.95
CA VAL A 142 -0.99 7.76 13.00
C VAL A 142 -1.80 6.80 12.12
N ASP A 143 -1.24 6.40 10.98
CA ASP A 143 -1.89 5.51 10.00
C ASP A 143 -2.16 4.14 10.63
N SER A 144 -1.09 3.45 11.04
CA SER A 144 -1.21 2.16 11.72
C SER A 144 -1.89 2.26 13.09
N ALA A 145 -1.84 3.42 13.75
CA ALA A 145 -2.56 3.65 15.00
C ALA A 145 -4.07 3.76 14.80
N ALA A 146 -4.53 4.32 13.68
CA ALA A 146 -5.94 4.31 13.31
C ALA A 146 -6.45 2.86 13.19
N LEU A 147 -5.69 2.01 12.51
CA LEU A 147 -5.98 0.58 12.37
C LEU A 147 -5.98 -0.11 13.74
N ALA A 148 -4.89 0.00 14.49
CA ALA A 148 -4.70 -0.66 15.78
C ALA A 148 -5.71 -0.24 16.87
N ALA A 149 -6.27 0.97 16.77
CA ALA A 149 -7.30 1.44 17.70
C ALA A 149 -8.68 0.80 17.46
N ARG A 150 -8.90 0.18 16.28
CA ARG A 150 -10.23 -0.31 15.89
C ARG A 150 -10.28 -1.78 15.51
N LEU A 151 -9.21 -2.32 14.94
CA LEU A 151 -9.10 -3.70 14.51
C LEU A 151 -8.62 -4.55 15.69
N ASP A 152 -9.42 -5.55 16.07
CA ASP A 152 -9.03 -6.50 17.11
C ASP A 152 -8.15 -7.61 16.52
N ALA A 153 -6.89 -7.24 16.27
CA ALA A 153 -5.87 -8.11 15.70
C ALA A 153 -4.51 -7.84 16.37
N PRO A 154 -3.61 -8.84 16.45
CA PRO A 154 -2.28 -8.66 16.99
C PRO A 154 -1.46 -7.66 16.16
N LEU A 155 -0.64 -6.88 16.86
CA LEU A 155 0.20 -5.85 16.26
C LEU A 155 1.60 -6.41 16.04
N TYR A 156 2.16 -6.18 14.86
CA TYR A 156 3.50 -6.61 14.49
C TYR A 156 4.35 -5.42 14.05
N VAL A 157 5.57 -5.31 14.55
CA VAL A 157 6.57 -4.37 14.04
C VAL A 157 7.84 -5.12 13.67
N VAL A 158 8.48 -4.69 12.60
CA VAL A 158 9.78 -5.21 12.18
C VAL A 158 10.86 -4.12 12.29
N GLY A 159 12.06 -4.50 12.70
CA GLY A 159 13.19 -3.59 12.67
C GLY A 159 14.46 -4.17 13.28
N PHE A 160 15.60 -3.57 12.96
CA PHE A 160 16.85 -3.89 13.63
C PHE A 160 16.81 -3.49 15.12
N PRO A 161 17.68 -4.09 15.96
CA PRO A 161 17.86 -3.65 17.34
C PRO A 161 18.01 -2.13 17.43
N GLU A 162 17.34 -1.53 18.41
CA GLU A 162 17.35 -0.08 18.68
C GLU A 162 16.80 0.81 17.54
N SER A 163 16.08 0.22 16.58
CA SER A 163 15.44 1.00 15.51
C SER A 163 14.36 1.93 16.06
N HIS A 164 14.26 3.12 15.45
CA HIS A 164 13.28 4.13 15.87
C HIS A 164 11.83 3.64 15.69
N ASP A 165 11.57 2.76 14.72
CA ASP A 165 10.24 2.21 14.48
C ASP A 165 9.83 1.20 15.55
N VAL A 166 10.75 0.38 16.08
CA VAL A 166 10.44 -0.52 17.19
C VAL A 166 10.12 0.27 18.45
N GLU A 167 10.95 1.26 18.81
CA GLU A 167 10.69 2.13 19.98
C GLU A 167 9.37 2.91 19.85
N ALA A 168 9.07 3.35 18.63
CA ALA A 168 7.83 4.01 18.29
C ALA A 168 6.61 3.13 18.49
N ALA A 169 6.65 1.94 17.91
CA ALA A 169 5.59 0.97 17.99
C ALA A 169 5.39 0.55 19.45
N ARG A 170 6.45 0.23 20.21
CA ARG A 170 6.35 -0.09 21.64
C ARG A 170 5.64 1.00 22.44
N THR A 171 6.06 2.25 22.23
CA THR A 171 5.47 3.41 22.92
C THR A 171 4.00 3.62 22.55
N ALA A 172 3.67 3.47 21.26
CA ALA A 172 2.31 3.68 20.76
C ALA A 172 1.37 2.54 21.20
N ALA A 173 1.82 1.28 21.13
CA ALA A 173 1.08 0.11 21.58
C ALA A 173 0.79 0.19 23.10
N ALA A 174 1.78 0.57 23.91
CA ALA A 174 1.59 0.78 25.34
C ALA A 174 0.54 1.87 25.65
N LYS A 175 0.52 2.97 24.89
CA LYS A 175 -0.50 4.03 25.03
C LYS A 175 -1.89 3.60 24.56
N LEU A 176 -1.96 2.68 23.60
CA LEU A 176 -3.21 2.08 23.13
C LEU A 176 -3.67 0.90 24.02
N GLY A 177 -2.85 0.45 24.97
CA GLY A 177 -3.12 -0.74 25.78
C GLY A 177 -3.16 -2.02 24.96
N ARG A 178 -2.34 -2.12 23.89
CA ARG A 178 -2.26 -3.26 22.99
C ARG A 178 -0.93 -3.97 23.12
N ASP A 179 -0.95 -5.28 22.96
CA ASP A 179 0.27 -6.09 22.86
C ASP A 179 0.89 -5.92 21.47
N LEU A 180 2.22 -5.98 21.43
CA LEU A 180 3.02 -5.78 20.22
C LEU A 180 4.06 -6.89 20.12
N GLU A 181 4.00 -7.64 19.02
CA GLU A 181 5.07 -8.54 18.60
C GLU A 181 6.16 -7.75 17.88
N VAL A 182 7.40 -7.92 18.34
CA VAL A 182 8.57 -7.27 17.73
C VAL A 182 9.40 -8.31 17.01
N VAL A 183 9.47 -8.18 15.69
CA VAL A 183 10.31 -8.99 14.80
C VAL A 183 11.66 -8.30 14.66
N GLU A 184 12.62 -8.76 15.47
CA GLU A 184 13.99 -8.26 15.43
C GLU A 184 14.72 -8.79 14.20
N LEU A 185 15.30 -7.89 13.41
CA LEU A 185 16.01 -8.25 12.17
C LEU A 185 17.50 -8.45 12.37
N ALA A 186 18.03 -9.43 11.65
CA ALA A 186 19.45 -9.63 11.38
C ALA A 186 19.78 -9.31 9.91
N HIS A 187 21.07 -9.25 9.60
CA HIS A 187 21.52 -9.03 8.22
C HIS A 187 21.20 -10.22 7.31
N GLU A 188 21.25 -11.43 7.85
CA GLU A 188 20.92 -12.68 7.15
C GLU A 188 19.46 -12.68 6.66
N ASP A 189 18.55 -12.03 7.39
CA ASP A 189 17.16 -11.86 6.96
C ASP A 189 17.04 -11.02 5.70
N ILE A 190 17.84 -9.96 5.58
CA ILE A 190 17.89 -9.14 4.36
C ILE A 190 18.44 -9.96 3.20
N GLU A 191 19.59 -10.62 3.38
CA GLU A 191 20.23 -11.38 2.30
C GLU A 191 19.33 -12.51 1.77
N ARG A 192 18.56 -13.15 2.66
CA ARG A 192 17.57 -14.17 2.30
C ARG A 192 16.33 -13.58 1.62
N ALA A 193 15.81 -12.46 2.11
CA ALA A 193 14.55 -11.90 1.62
C ALA A 193 14.69 -11.08 0.33
N VAL A 194 15.89 -10.57 0.00
CA VAL A 194 16.09 -9.79 -1.24
C VAL A 194 15.70 -10.60 -2.49
N PRO A 195 16.20 -11.83 -2.72
CA PRO A 195 15.82 -12.61 -3.90
C PRO A 195 14.31 -12.85 -4.01
N GLU A 196 13.64 -13.14 -2.89
CA GLU A 196 12.18 -13.35 -2.85
C GLU A 196 11.42 -12.07 -3.22
N VAL A 197 11.82 -10.92 -2.68
CA VAL A 197 11.22 -9.62 -2.99
C VAL A 197 11.44 -9.24 -4.44
N VAL A 198 12.63 -9.47 -5.01
CA VAL A 198 12.89 -9.17 -6.42
C VAL A 198 12.07 -10.09 -7.31
N ALA A 199 11.99 -11.38 -7.00
CA ALA A 199 11.17 -12.33 -7.75
C ALA A 199 9.67 -11.95 -7.72
N ALA A 200 9.16 -11.53 -6.56
CA ALA A 200 7.76 -11.14 -6.39
C ALA A 200 7.40 -9.81 -7.07
N THR A 201 8.33 -8.87 -7.14
CA THR A 201 8.04 -7.49 -7.62
C THR A 201 8.58 -7.22 -9.02
N GLY A 202 9.57 -7.99 -9.48
CA GLY A 202 10.35 -7.68 -10.69
C GLY A 202 11.25 -6.45 -10.56
N ARG A 203 11.46 -5.92 -9.33
CA ARG A 203 12.14 -4.64 -9.11
C ARG A 203 13.48 -4.83 -8.43
N THR A 204 14.50 -4.12 -8.94
CA THR A 204 15.86 -4.15 -8.40
C THR A 204 16.33 -2.80 -7.82
N ASN A 205 15.53 -1.74 -7.95
CA ASN A 205 15.89 -0.45 -7.39
C ASN A 205 15.83 -0.48 -5.85
N ALA A 206 16.85 0.10 -5.21
CA ALA A 206 17.05 -0.05 -3.77
C ALA A 206 15.93 0.56 -2.93
N MET A 207 15.26 1.61 -3.42
CA MET A 207 14.17 2.25 -2.69
C MET A 207 12.96 1.32 -2.59
N ASP A 208 12.50 0.77 -3.71
CA ASP A 208 11.37 -0.16 -3.73
C ASP A 208 11.70 -1.43 -2.97
N VAL A 209 12.88 -2.01 -3.19
CA VAL A 209 13.30 -3.22 -2.49
C VAL A 209 13.40 -2.98 -0.98
N SER A 210 13.90 -1.83 -0.53
CA SER A 210 13.96 -1.52 0.91
C SER A 210 12.58 -1.40 1.56
N ILE A 211 11.58 -0.86 0.85
CA ILE A 211 10.20 -0.76 1.36
C ILE A 211 9.57 -2.16 1.39
N ALA A 212 9.69 -2.89 0.28
CA ALA A 212 9.15 -4.23 0.14
C ALA A 212 9.76 -5.21 1.16
N LEU A 213 11.07 -5.16 1.44
CA LEU A 213 11.72 -5.99 2.46
C LEU A 213 11.08 -5.85 3.84
N ALA A 214 10.78 -4.62 4.27
CA ALA A 214 10.14 -4.40 5.56
C ALA A 214 8.72 -5.01 5.60
N LEU A 215 7.95 -4.87 4.50
CA LEU A 215 6.62 -5.46 4.38
C LEU A 215 6.67 -6.99 4.30
N TYR A 216 7.62 -7.54 3.56
CA TYR A 216 7.82 -8.97 3.39
C TYR A 216 8.13 -9.63 4.72
N LEU A 217 9.09 -9.10 5.47
CA LEU A 217 9.56 -9.72 6.73
C LEU A 217 8.50 -9.67 7.84
N VAL A 218 7.69 -8.60 7.91
CA VAL A 218 6.57 -8.55 8.86
C VAL A 218 5.45 -9.51 8.45
N ALA A 219 5.16 -9.62 7.14
CA ALA A 219 4.16 -10.52 6.60
C ALA A 219 4.54 -11.99 6.78
N GLU A 220 5.79 -12.34 6.50
CA GLU A 220 6.32 -13.69 6.66
C GLU A 220 6.21 -14.15 8.12
N ARG A 221 6.51 -13.25 9.07
CA ARG A 221 6.28 -13.55 10.49
C ARG A 221 4.80 -13.79 10.79
N ALA A 222 3.91 -12.92 10.31
CA ALA A 222 2.48 -13.06 10.53
C ALA A 222 1.93 -14.38 9.94
N ALA A 223 2.35 -14.73 8.72
CA ALA A 223 2.03 -16.01 8.10
C ALA A 223 2.52 -17.20 8.92
N ALA A 224 3.77 -17.15 9.40
CA ALA A 224 4.34 -18.20 10.25
C ALA A 224 3.60 -18.38 11.59
N ASP A 225 2.97 -17.32 12.10
CA ASP A 225 2.14 -17.35 13.31
C ASP A 225 0.67 -17.76 13.01
N GLY A 226 0.33 -18.04 11.75
CA GLY A 226 -0.98 -18.56 11.33
C GLY A 226 -1.99 -17.51 10.89
N PHE A 227 -1.55 -16.30 10.52
CA PHE A 227 -2.41 -15.26 9.96
C PHE A 227 -2.34 -15.26 8.43
N ASP A 228 -3.49 -15.36 7.78
CA ASP A 228 -3.59 -15.34 6.30
C ASP A 228 -3.69 -13.91 5.74
N ARG A 229 -3.87 -12.90 6.61
CA ARG A 229 -4.14 -11.52 6.20
C ARG A 229 -3.32 -10.52 7.02
N LEU A 230 -2.86 -9.46 6.36
CA LEU A 230 -2.14 -8.37 7.02
C LEU A 230 -2.75 -7.01 6.72
N ALA A 231 -3.24 -6.34 7.76
CA ALA A 231 -3.70 -4.97 7.68
C ALA A 231 -2.50 -3.99 7.63
N VAL A 232 -2.51 -3.12 6.63
CA VAL A 232 -1.47 -2.12 6.39
C VAL A 232 -2.07 -0.72 6.28
N GLY A 233 -1.33 0.29 6.75
CA GLY A 233 -1.73 1.71 6.67
C GLY A 233 -1.51 2.36 5.31
N GLN A 234 -1.46 1.57 4.23
CA GLN A 234 -1.17 2.06 2.88
C GLN A 234 -2.23 3.06 2.41
N GLY A 235 -1.81 4.02 1.58
CA GLY A 235 -2.67 5.09 1.07
C GLY A 235 -2.74 6.32 1.97
N ALA A 236 -2.39 6.22 3.25
CA ALA A 236 -2.55 7.34 4.18
C ALA A 236 -1.63 8.53 3.85
N ASP A 237 -0.39 8.28 3.43
CA ASP A 237 0.55 9.34 3.04
C ASP A 237 0.11 10.04 1.75
N GLU A 238 -0.41 9.26 0.79
CA GLU A 238 -0.89 9.75 -0.50
C GLU A 238 -2.19 10.54 -0.36
N LEU A 239 -3.16 9.99 0.36
CA LEU A 239 -4.49 10.59 0.50
C LEU A 239 -4.49 11.82 1.39
N PHE A 240 -3.71 11.82 2.47
CA PHE A 240 -3.76 12.87 3.50
C PHE A 240 -2.53 13.79 3.53
N GLY A 241 -1.67 13.76 2.51
CA GLY A 241 -0.54 14.71 2.41
C GLY A 241 0.60 14.42 3.39
N GLY A 242 0.96 13.15 3.56
CA GLY A 242 1.98 12.68 4.49
C GLY A 242 3.44 12.89 4.05
N TYR A 243 3.68 13.14 2.76
CA TYR A 243 5.02 13.33 2.24
C TYR A 243 5.55 14.76 2.42
N ALA A 244 6.83 14.87 2.75
CA ALA A 244 7.51 16.16 2.86
C ALA A 244 7.48 16.98 1.55
N LYS A 245 7.49 16.32 0.38
CA LYS A 245 7.40 16.99 -0.93
C LYS A 245 6.03 17.65 -1.16
N VAL A 246 4.97 17.06 -0.63
CA VAL A 246 3.60 17.63 -0.67
C VAL A 246 3.52 18.83 0.26
N ALA A 247 4.07 18.70 1.48
CA ALA A 247 4.08 19.77 2.47
C ALA A 247 4.96 20.97 2.13
N ARG A 248 5.83 20.83 1.13
CA ARG A 248 6.73 21.88 0.64
C ARG A 248 6.34 22.36 -0.76
N ALA A 249 5.17 21.97 -1.25
CA ALA A 249 4.66 22.51 -2.50
C ALA A 249 4.25 23.98 -2.29
N PRO A 250 4.56 24.90 -3.23
CA PRO A 250 5.18 24.65 -4.54
C PRO A 250 6.72 24.68 -4.59
N GLU A 251 7.41 24.88 -3.46
CA GLU A 251 8.87 25.05 -3.41
C GLU A 251 9.69 23.77 -3.63
N ASP A 252 9.08 22.58 -3.64
CA ASP A 252 9.78 21.29 -3.79
C ASP A 252 9.78 20.81 -5.25
N GLU A 253 10.95 20.78 -5.88
CA GLU A 253 11.13 20.38 -7.29
C GLU A 253 10.71 18.94 -7.62
N ARG A 254 10.41 18.10 -6.62
CA ARG A 254 9.92 16.72 -6.80
C ARG A 254 8.42 16.63 -7.07
N VAL A 255 7.71 17.77 -7.05
CA VAL A 255 6.32 17.91 -7.48
C VAL A 255 6.23 19.06 -8.49
N ALA A 256 5.37 18.94 -9.50
CA ALA A 256 5.16 20.00 -10.49
C ALA A 256 4.06 20.99 -10.08
N ALA A 257 3.28 20.60 -9.08
CA ALA A 257 2.12 21.29 -8.55
C ALA A 257 2.40 22.65 -7.92
N ASN A 258 1.44 23.57 -8.11
CA ASN A 258 1.48 24.90 -7.53
C ASN A 258 0.78 24.99 -6.15
N THR A 259 0.07 23.94 -5.73
CA THR A 259 -0.64 23.88 -4.46
C THR A 259 -0.39 22.55 -3.74
N VAL A 260 -0.56 22.53 -2.42
CA VAL A 260 -0.53 21.30 -1.61
C VAL A 260 -1.53 20.26 -2.12
N ARG A 261 -2.71 20.71 -2.57
CA ARG A 261 -3.80 19.83 -3.05
C ARG A 261 -3.44 19.15 -4.38
N ASP A 262 -2.86 19.91 -5.30
CA ASP A 262 -2.38 19.38 -6.59
C ASP A 262 -1.17 18.47 -6.38
N ALA A 263 -0.25 18.84 -5.48
CA ALA A 263 0.90 18.01 -5.15
C ALA A 263 0.46 16.68 -4.54
N ARG A 264 -0.59 16.70 -3.71
CA ARG A 264 -1.23 15.50 -3.18
C ARG A 264 -1.82 14.65 -4.30
N ARG A 265 -2.51 15.25 -5.28
CA ARG A 265 -3.05 14.53 -6.46
C ARG A 265 -1.95 13.80 -7.23
N GLU A 266 -0.84 14.47 -7.54
CA GLU A 266 0.31 13.84 -8.22
C GLU A 266 0.80 12.59 -7.48
N VAL A 267 0.81 12.63 -6.14
CA VAL A 267 1.24 11.49 -5.33
C VAL A 267 0.18 10.38 -5.33
N VAL A 268 -1.12 10.70 -5.25
CA VAL A 268 -2.19 9.69 -5.36
C VAL A 268 -2.11 8.95 -6.70
N GLU A 269 -1.77 9.64 -7.79
CA GLU A 269 -1.58 9.03 -9.11
C GLU A 269 -0.39 8.04 -9.17
N THR A 270 0.51 8.06 -8.19
CA THR A 270 1.57 7.06 -8.06
C THR A 270 1.15 5.79 -7.32
N LEU A 271 -0.01 5.78 -6.65
CA LEU A 271 -0.50 4.63 -5.88
C LEU A 271 -0.52 3.31 -6.67
N PRO A 272 -0.99 3.26 -7.94
CA PRO A 272 -1.03 1.99 -8.68
C PRO A 272 0.32 1.27 -8.72
N HIS A 273 1.42 2.02 -8.91
CA HIS A 273 2.76 1.48 -8.95
C HIS A 273 3.27 1.07 -7.56
N GLN A 274 2.87 1.78 -6.50
CA GLN A 274 3.23 1.41 -5.13
C GLN A 274 2.47 0.16 -4.66
N LEU A 275 1.16 0.10 -4.94
CA LEU A 275 0.29 -1.02 -4.57
C LEU A 275 0.66 -2.30 -5.31
N GLU A 276 1.07 -2.22 -6.57
CA GLU A 276 1.62 -3.38 -7.28
C GLU A 276 2.79 -4.01 -6.51
N ARG A 277 3.80 -3.21 -6.12
CA ARG A 277 4.93 -3.68 -5.31
C ARG A 277 4.47 -4.27 -3.99
N ASP A 278 3.65 -3.54 -3.25
CA ASP A 278 3.29 -3.91 -1.88
C ASP A 278 2.40 -5.16 -1.86
N VAL A 279 1.44 -5.26 -2.76
CA VAL A 279 0.51 -6.41 -2.84
C VAL A 279 1.23 -7.67 -3.29
N THR A 280 2.10 -7.60 -4.31
CA THR A 280 2.84 -8.80 -4.74
C THR A 280 3.84 -9.25 -3.68
N THR A 281 4.49 -8.29 -3.00
CA THR A 281 5.37 -8.57 -1.85
C THR A 281 4.66 -9.31 -0.72
N LEU A 282 3.49 -8.81 -0.30
CA LEU A 282 2.73 -9.39 0.81
C LEU A 282 2.20 -10.79 0.46
N ARG A 283 1.70 -10.97 -0.77
CA ARG A 283 1.25 -12.29 -1.26
C ARG A 283 2.39 -13.29 -1.36
N ALA A 284 3.58 -12.86 -1.80
CA ALA A 284 4.76 -13.72 -1.84
C ALA A 284 5.19 -14.17 -0.43
N ALA A 285 5.00 -13.33 0.58
CA ALA A 285 5.21 -13.67 1.99
C ALA A 285 4.10 -14.56 2.60
N GLY A 286 3.04 -14.85 1.83
CA GLY A 286 1.96 -15.77 2.23
C GLY A 286 0.73 -15.12 2.85
N VAL A 287 0.60 -13.78 2.82
CA VAL A 287 -0.58 -13.08 3.37
C VAL A 287 -1.30 -12.24 2.33
N GLU A 288 -2.62 -12.12 2.44
CA GLU A 288 -3.39 -11.17 1.64
C GLU A 288 -3.39 -9.78 2.31
N PRO A 289 -3.02 -8.71 1.58
CA PRO A 289 -3.07 -7.35 2.10
C PRO A 289 -4.49 -6.89 2.40
N VAL A 290 -4.65 -6.15 3.50
CA VAL A 290 -5.88 -5.45 3.85
C VAL A 290 -5.53 -3.99 4.06
N ALA A 291 -6.05 -3.08 3.22
CA ALA A 291 -5.74 -1.66 3.29
C ALA A 291 -7.02 -0.82 3.46
N PRO A 292 -7.61 -0.76 4.68
CA PRO A 292 -8.91 -0.13 4.88
C PRO A 292 -8.94 1.37 4.55
N LEU A 293 -7.79 2.05 4.61
CA LEU A 293 -7.69 3.47 4.26
C LEU A 293 -7.79 3.73 2.76
N LEU A 294 -7.81 2.68 1.94
CA LEU A 294 -8.05 2.71 0.50
C LEU A 294 -9.48 2.30 0.11
N ASP A 295 -10.39 2.22 1.09
CA ASP A 295 -11.83 2.14 0.85
C ASP A 295 -12.31 3.38 0.07
N ASP A 296 -13.18 3.18 -0.90
CA ASP A 296 -13.71 4.23 -1.78
C ASP A 296 -14.24 5.42 -0.97
N ARG A 297 -14.94 5.19 0.15
CA ARG A 297 -15.47 6.26 1.01
C ARG A 297 -14.35 7.10 1.61
N VAL A 298 -13.25 6.46 2.01
CA VAL A 298 -12.08 7.15 2.57
C VAL A 298 -11.38 7.96 1.48
N VAL A 299 -11.19 7.37 0.31
CA VAL A 299 -10.58 8.03 -0.86
C VAL A 299 -11.39 9.26 -1.26
N GLU A 300 -12.70 9.13 -1.42
CA GLU A 300 -13.60 10.24 -1.78
C GLU A 300 -13.53 11.38 -0.77
N SER A 301 -13.64 11.07 0.53
CA SER A 301 -13.56 12.08 1.59
C SER A 301 -12.19 12.77 1.65
N ALA A 302 -11.12 12.06 1.29
CA ALA A 302 -9.77 12.64 1.21
C ALA A 302 -9.59 13.50 -0.05
N LEU A 303 -10.20 13.13 -1.17
CA LEU A 303 -10.16 13.92 -2.41
C LEU A 303 -10.79 15.30 -2.24
N SER A 304 -11.84 15.43 -1.43
CA SER A 304 -12.50 16.71 -1.14
C SER A 304 -11.77 17.59 -0.12
N LEU A 305 -10.64 17.16 0.47
CA LEU A 305 -9.95 17.96 1.48
C LEU A 305 -9.34 19.25 0.88
N PRO A 306 -9.47 20.40 1.57
CA PRO A 306 -8.69 21.60 1.28
C PRO A 306 -7.22 21.41 1.70
N GLY A 307 -6.33 22.23 1.13
CA GLY A 307 -4.88 22.15 1.37
C GLY A 307 -4.49 22.22 2.85
N ASP A 308 -5.10 23.13 3.61
CA ASP A 308 -4.76 23.38 5.02
C ASP A 308 -5.14 22.21 5.95
N LEU A 309 -6.05 21.34 5.49
CA LEU A 309 -6.40 20.09 6.16
C LEU A 309 -5.52 18.91 5.75
N LEU A 310 -4.74 19.03 4.68
CA LEU A 310 -3.67 18.08 4.35
C LEU A 310 -2.40 18.45 5.13
N VAL A 311 -2.02 19.73 5.06
CA VAL A 311 -0.81 20.29 5.65
C VAL A 311 -1.12 21.65 6.25
N THR A 312 -0.89 21.83 7.56
CA THR A 312 -1.12 23.13 8.21
C THR A 312 -0.08 24.17 7.81
N ASP A 313 -0.33 25.45 8.08
CA ASP A 313 0.66 26.54 7.94
C ASP A 313 1.98 26.30 8.69
N ARG A 314 1.97 25.41 9.69
CA ARG A 314 3.16 25.02 10.46
C ARG A 314 3.88 23.81 9.88
N GLY A 315 3.41 23.26 8.77
CA GLY A 315 3.95 22.07 8.10
C GLY A 315 3.50 20.74 8.72
N GLU A 316 2.46 20.74 9.57
CA GLU A 316 1.95 19.51 10.17
C GLU A 316 1.14 18.72 9.14
N ARG A 317 1.61 17.52 8.82
CA ARG A 317 1.08 16.66 7.76
C ARG A 317 -0.03 15.72 8.25
N LYS A 318 -0.88 15.25 7.33
CA LYS A 318 -2.02 14.34 7.63
C LYS A 318 -3.01 14.97 8.59
N TRP A 319 -3.18 16.28 8.56
CA TRP A 319 -3.88 17.00 9.61
C TRP A 319 -5.33 16.53 9.79
N ALA A 320 -6.08 16.37 8.69
CA ALA A 320 -7.44 15.83 8.68
C ALA A 320 -7.50 14.43 9.29
N LEU A 321 -6.59 13.52 8.90
CA LEU A 321 -6.54 12.16 9.44
C LEU A 321 -6.27 12.18 10.95
N ARG A 322 -5.32 13.00 11.41
CA ARG A 322 -5.01 13.15 12.85
C ARG A 322 -6.22 13.62 13.64
N LEU A 323 -6.95 14.62 13.13
CA LEU A 323 -8.18 15.12 13.75
C LEU A 323 -9.32 14.08 13.71
N ALA A 324 -9.42 13.31 12.63
CA ALA A 324 -10.44 12.30 12.45
C ALA A 324 -10.28 11.16 13.46
N VAL A 325 -9.05 10.68 13.69
CA VAL A 325 -8.77 9.52 14.55
C VAL A 325 -8.56 9.87 16.02
N ARG A 326 -8.44 11.17 16.35
CA ARG A 326 -8.14 11.68 17.70
C ARG A 326 -9.05 11.16 18.81
N GLU A 327 -10.31 10.87 18.50
CA GLU A 327 -11.28 10.36 19.48
C GLU A 327 -10.96 8.94 19.96
N ARG A 328 -10.15 8.19 19.20
CA ARG A 328 -9.80 6.78 19.47
C ARG A 328 -8.30 6.54 19.62
N VAL A 329 -7.48 7.42 19.05
CA VAL A 329 -6.03 7.37 19.14
C VAL A 329 -5.56 8.48 20.08
N PRO A 330 -4.85 8.15 21.18
CA PRO A 330 -4.36 9.16 22.12
C PRO A 330 -3.52 10.24 21.43
N ASP A 331 -3.70 11.51 21.82
CA ASP A 331 -2.98 12.67 21.25
C ASP A 331 -1.45 12.44 21.08
N PRO A 332 -0.71 11.85 22.06
CA PRO A 332 0.73 11.62 21.90
C PRO A 332 1.11 10.61 20.81
N VAL A 333 0.14 9.83 20.30
CA VAL A 333 0.29 8.92 19.15
C VAL A 333 -0.25 9.60 17.89
N ALA A 334 -1.47 10.16 17.97
CA ALA A 334 -2.14 10.79 16.84
C ALA A 334 -1.35 11.97 16.26
N PHE A 335 -0.66 12.77 17.08
CA PHE A 335 0.11 13.95 16.64
C PHE A 335 1.61 13.72 16.57
N ARG A 336 2.06 12.48 16.59
CA ARG A 336 3.49 12.16 16.49
C ARG A 336 4.02 12.42 15.07
N GLU A 337 5.18 13.05 14.97
CA GLU A 337 5.94 13.07 13.72
C GLU A 337 6.63 11.72 13.49
N LYS A 338 6.66 11.25 12.24
CA LYS A 338 7.31 9.97 11.88
C LYS A 338 8.16 10.11 10.60
N LYS A 339 9.23 9.32 10.55
CA LYS A 339 10.03 9.01 9.35
C LYS A 339 9.39 7.83 8.57
N ALA A 340 9.70 7.69 7.28
CA ALA A 340 9.20 6.56 6.47
C ALA A 340 9.78 5.21 6.93
N VAL A 341 9.03 4.12 6.69
CA VAL A 341 9.28 2.77 7.26
C VAL A 341 10.68 2.23 6.96
N GLN A 342 11.18 2.40 5.74
CA GLN A 342 12.50 1.93 5.31
C GLN A 342 13.66 2.62 6.04
N TYR A 343 13.44 3.83 6.54
CA TYR A 343 14.42 4.57 7.34
C TYR A 343 14.22 4.33 8.84
N GLY A 344 12.96 4.19 9.28
CA GLY A 344 12.61 3.98 10.68
C GLY A 344 13.00 2.61 11.20
N SER A 345 12.84 1.56 10.37
CA SER A 345 13.25 0.17 10.64
C SER A 345 14.76 -0.07 10.48
N LEU A 346 15.47 0.87 9.85
CA LEU A 346 16.88 0.81 9.46
C LEU A 346 17.21 -0.15 8.30
N VAL A 347 16.22 -0.80 7.68
CA VAL A 347 16.42 -1.73 6.54
C VAL A 347 17.25 -1.11 5.42
N SER A 348 16.90 0.11 4.97
CA SER A 348 17.65 0.78 3.89
C SER A 348 19.12 1.07 4.26
N ARG A 349 19.37 1.37 5.55
CA ARG A 349 20.73 1.63 6.06
C ARG A 349 21.56 0.34 6.08
N GLU A 350 20.94 -0.77 6.47
CA GLU A 350 21.61 -2.06 6.56
C GLU A 350 21.81 -2.68 5.17
N LEU A 351 20.88 -2.48 4.23
CA LEU A 351 21.07 -2.84 2.83
C LEU A 351 22.25 -2.06 2.18
N ASP A 352 22.38 -0.75 2.43
CA ASP A 352 23.58 0.03 2.03
C ASP A 352 24.86 -0.51 2.68
N ARG A 353 24.78 -0.99 3.93
CA ARG A 353 25.93 -1.57 4.62
C ARG A 353 26.38 -2.88 3.98
N LEU A 354 25.45 -3.77 3.67
CA LEU A 354 25.70 -5.04 3.00
C LEU A 354 26.30 -4.82 1.61
N ALA A 355 25.72 -3.92 0.81
CA ALA A 355 26.28 -3.54 -0.49
C ALA A 355 27.75 -3.10 -0.38
N ARG A 356 28.07 -2.24 0.59
CA ARG A 356 29.44 -1.75 0.81
C ARG A 356 30.41 -2.84 1.25
N GLN A 357 29.95 -3.81 2.05
CA GLN A 357 30.72 -4.97 2.49
C GLN A 357 31.00 -5.93 1.32
N ALA A 358 30.01 -6.15 0.45
CA ALA A 358 30.15 -6.94 -0.78
C ALA A 358 30.99 -6.28 -1.88
N GLY A 359 31.46 -5.05 -1.67
CA GLY A 359 32.38 -4.34 -2.57
C GLY A 359 31.74 -3.22 -3.40
N TYR A 360 30.41 -3.05 -3.34
CA TYR A 360 29.68 -1.99 -4.02
C TYR A 360 29.82 -0.66 -3.26
N LYS A 361 30.79 0.16 -3.69
CA LYS A 361 31.14 1.41 -2.99
C LYS A 361 30.24 2.56 -3.43
N ARG A 362 29.97 3.51 -2.55
CA ARG A 362 29.16 4.73 -2.82
C ARG A 362 29.60 5.59 -4.01
N ARG A 363 30.84 5.42 -4.47
CA ARG A 363 31.37 6.09 -5.66
C ARG A 363 30.87 5.45 -6.97
N MET A 364 30.33 4.24 -6.89
CA MET A 364 29.68 3.56 -8.00
C MET A 364 28.27 4.13 -8.10
N GLU A 365 27.85 4.41 -9.32
CA GLU A 365 26.50 4.87 -9.61
C GLU A 365 25.50 3.79 -9.20
N HIS A 366 24.43 4.14 -8.47
CA HIS A 366 23.40 3.18 -8.04
C HIS A 366 23.97 1.92 -7.35
N HIS A 367 24.98 2.08 -6.47
CA HIS A 367 25.72 0.94 -5.91
C HIS A 367 24.86 -0.07 -5.15
N VAL A 368 23.76 0.35 -4.52
CA VAL A 368 22.83 -0.56 -3.85
C VAL A 368 22.00 -1.34 -4.87
N ASP A 369 21.53 -0.69 -5.94
CA ASP A 369 20.77 -1.34 -7.02
C ASP A 369 21.62 -2.44 -7.69
N GLN A 370 22.91 -2.15 -7.92
CA GLN A 370 23.86 -3.12 -8.45
C GLN A 370 24.11 -4.31 -7.50
N TYR A 371 24.05 -4.09 -6.19
CA TYR A 371 24.15 -5.16 -5.19
C TYR A 371 22.89 -6.01 -5.16
N VAL A 372 21.72 -5.38 -5.16
CA VAL A 372 20.43 -6.09 -5.24
C VAL A 372 20.38 -6.98 -6.49
N ALA A 373 20.78 -6.44 -7.64
CA ALA A 373 20.81 -7.19 -8.90
C ALA A 373 21.86 -8.31 -8.95
N SER A 374 22.82 -8.37 -8.02
CA SER A 374 23.79 -9.48 -7.96
C SER A 374 23.38 -10.61 -7.03
N LEU A 375 22.33 -10.41 -6.23
CA LEU A 375 21.71 -11.43 -5.39
C LEU A 375 20.64 -12.25 -6.13
N THR A 376 20.33 -11.87 -7.37
CA THR A 376 19.27 -12.41 -8.23
C THR A 376 19.87 -12.98 -9.50
#